data_AF-W4RRW2-F1
#
_entry.id   AF-W4RRW2-F1
#
_cell.length_a   1.000
_cell.length_b   1.000
_cell.length_c   1.000
_cell.angle_alpha   90.00
_cell.angle_beta   90.00
_cell.angle_gamma   90.00
#
_symmetry.space_group_name_H-M   'P 1'
#
loop_
_entity.id
_entity.type
_entity.pdbx_description
1 polymer ?
#
loop_
_entity_poly.entity_id
_entity_poly.type
_entity_poly.pdbx_seq_one_letter_code
_entity_poly.pdbx_strand_id
1 'polypeptide(L)'
;MVGLTAVQFIASATILSVMTGWSYTMSVIIVTVVVTLYSVMGGMYSVVYTDVVQWIFNIVGMALIIPFTLQAGGGLEQAVHSYLTC
;
A
#
# COMPACT_ATOMS: atom_id res chain seq x y z
N MET A 1 -14.38 -6.95 -8.38
CA MET A 1 -13.09 -6.23 -8.41
C MET A 1 -13.20 -4.77 -7.97
N VAL A 2 -14.35 -4.09 -8.18
CA VAL A 2 -14.55 -2.68 -7.78
C VAL A 2 -14.40 -2.42 -6.27
N GLY A 3 -14.74 -3.39 -5.41
CA GLY A 3 -14.58 -3.22 -3.95
C GLY A 3 -13.12 -3.19 -3.48
N LEU A 4 -12.25 -4.02 -4.06
CA LEU A 4 -10.82 -4.06 -3.69
C LEU A 4 -10.10 -2.79 -4.13
N THR A 5 -10.41 -2.28 -5.33
CA THR A 5 -9.84 -1.01 -5.81
C THR A 5 -10.31 0.16 -4.96
N ALA A 6 -11.58 0.20 -4.55
CA ALA A 6 -12.09 1.23 -3.64
C ALA A 6 -11.33 1.27 -2.30
N VAL A 7 -11.01 0.11 -1.72
CA VAL A 7 -10.23 0.03 -0.47
C VAL A 7 -8.81 0.58 -0.63
N GLN A 8 -8.15 0.34 -1.77
CA GLN A 8 -6.80 0.87 -2.03
C GLN A 8 -6.80 2.41 -2.13
N PHE A 9 -7.82 2.99 -2.76
CA PHE A 9 -8.02 4.45 -2.78
C PHE A 9 -8.27 5.03 -1.39
N ILE A 10 -9.08 4.35 -0.57
CA ILE A 10 -9.35 4.76 0.80
C ILE A 10 -8.08 4.70 1.67
N ALA A 11 -7.30 3.62 1.55
CA ALA A 11 -6.07 3.45 2.30
C ALA A 11 -5.02 4.53 1.96
N SER A 12 -4.79 4.77 0.66
CA SER A 12 -3.87 5.82 0.20
C SER A 12 -4.31 7.22 0.61
N ALA A 13 -5.60 7.54 0.54
CA ALA A 13 -6.15 8.81 0.98
C ALA A 13 -6.06 9.02 2.51
N THR A 14 -6.23 7.94 3.29
CA THR A 14 -6.10 8.00 4.75
C THR A 14 -4.65 8.31 5.15
N ILE A 15 -3.68 7.66 4.52
CA ILE A 15 -2.25 7.94 4.74
C ILE A 15 -1.95 9.41 4.41
N LEU A 16 -2.45 9.90 3.27
CA LEU A 16 -2.27 11.30 2.88
C LEU A 16 -2.88 12.27 3.90
N SER A 17 -4.11 12.01 4.36
CA SER A 17 -4.82 12.80 5.36
C SER A 17 -4.05 12.86 6.69
N VAL A 18 -3.51 11.73 7.15
CA VAL A 18 -2.69 11.67 8.38
C VAL A 18 -1.36 12.43 8.22
N MET A 19 -0.73 12.37 7.04
CA MET A 19 0.54 13.06 6.79
C MET A 19 0.39 14.58 6.59
N THR A 20 -0.70 15.04 5.96
CA THR A 20 -0.94 16.47 5.68
C THR A 20 -1.80 17.16 6.74
N GLY A 21 -2.49 16.41 7.60
CA GLY A 21 -3.46 16.94 8.56
C GLY A 21 -4.75 17.45 7.92
N TRP A 22 -4.98 17.15 6.64
CA TRP A 22 -6.18 17.57 5.91
C TRP A 22 -7.39 16.70 6.23
N SER A 23 -8.59 17.24 6.06
CA SER A 23 -9.85 16.49 6.21
C SER A 23 -9.88 15.30 5.25
N TYR A 24 -10.27 14.14 5.76
CA TYR A 24 -10.33 12.87 5.03
C TYR A 24 -11.07 13.01 3.69
N THR A 25 -12.21 13.71 3.67
CA THR A 25 -13.00 13.94 2.45
C THR A 25 -12.21 14.69 1.38
N MET A 26 -11.41 15.68 1.77
CA MET A 26 -10.59 16.46 0.85
C MET A 26 -9.42 15.64 0.31
N SER A 27 -8.78 14.84 1.16
CA SER A 27 -7.67 13.94 0.76
C SER A 27 -8.13 12.87 -0.23
N VAL A 28 -9.29 12.25 -0.01
CA VAL A 28 -9.85 11.24 -0.93
C VAL A 28 -10.13 11.84 -2.30
N ILE A 29 -10.78 13.00 -2.37
CA ILE A 29 -11.11 13.65 -3.65
C ILE A 29 -9.84 13.96 -4.45
N ILE A 30 -8.81 14.52 -3.80
CA ILE A 30 -7.55 14.87 -4.47
C ILE A 30 -6.85 13.62 -5.00
N VAL A 31 -6.74 12.56 -4.19
CA VAL A 31 -6.10 11.30 -4.60
C VAL A 31 -6.85 10.68 -5.77
N THR A 32 -8.18 10.58 -5.71
CA THR A 32 -8.98 9.99 -6.79
C THR A 32 -8.87 10.79 -8.08
N VAL A 33 -8.88 12.13 -8.02
CA VAL A 33 -8.77 12.98 -9.21
C VAL A 33 -7.38 12.86 -9.85
N VAL A 34 -6.32 12.97 -9.06
CA VAL A 34 -4.94 12.85 -9.58
C VAL A 34 -4.72 11.48 -10.23
N VAL A 35 -5.18 10.42 -9.57
CA VAL A 35 -5.02 9.05 -10.09
C VAL A 35 -5.80 8.81 -11.37
N THR A 36 -7.02 9.32 -11.44
CA THR A 36 -7.85 9.22 -12.64
C THR A 36 -7.25 10.01 -13.79
N LEU A 37 -6.77 11.23 -13.55
CA LEU A 37 -6.21 12.09 -14.60
C LEU A 37 -4.98 11.45 -15.25
N TYR A 38 -4.00 10.98 -14.47
CA TYR A 38 -2.82 10.36 -15.08
C TYR A 38 -3.16 9.05 -15.79
N SER A 39 -4.14 8.29 -15.27
CA SER A 39 -4.57 7.02 -15.89
C SER A 39 -5.24 7.25 -17.24
N VAL A 40 -6.06 8.30 -17.37
CA VAL A 40 -6.80 8.62 -18.60
C VAL A 40 -5.90 9.26 -19.65
N MET A 41 -4.98 10.15 -19.27
CA MET A 41 -4.10 10.85 -20.22
C MET A 41 -3.04 9.92 -20.86
N GLY A 42 -2.63 8.86 -20.17
CA GLY A 42 -1.53 8.02 -20.64
C GLY A 42 -1.92 6.70 -21.32
N GLY A 43 -3.21 6.35 -21.39
CA GLY A 43 -3.69 5.12 -22.04
C GLY A 43 -3.10 3.83 -21.45
N MET A 44 -3.10 2.73 -22.22
CA MET A 44 -2.55 1.43 -21.75
C MET A 44 -1.08 1.51 -21.33
N TYR A 45 -0.29 2.38 -21.95
CA TYR A 45 1.11 2.56 -21.60
C TYR A 45 1.28 3.08 -20.17
N SER A 46 0.53 4.10 -19.76
CA SER A 46 0.64 4.62 -18.40
C SER A 46 0.22 3.61 -17.34
N VAL A 47 -0.79 2.77 -17.64
CA VAL A 47 -1.23 1.73 -16.70
C VAL A 47 -0.12 0.70 -16.48
N VAL A 48 0.55 0.26 -17.55
CA VAL A 48 1.66 -0.69 -17.47
C VAL A 48 2.84 -0.11 -16.69
N TYR A 49 3.17 1.17 -16.90
CA TYR A 49 4.23 1.82 -16.10
C TYR A 49 3.89 1.85 -14.62
N THR A 50 2.65 2.18 -14.23
CA THR A 50 2.25 2.20 -12.83
C THR A 50 2.18 0.80 -12.20
N ASP A 51 1.82 -0.22 -12.98
CA ASP A 51 1.77 -1.61 -12.51
C ASP A 51 3.18 -2.13 -12.16
N VAL A 52 4.17 -1.86 -13.04
CA VAL A 52 5.57 -2.21 -12.79
C VAL A 52 6.11 -1.51 -11.53
N VAL A 53 5.81 -0.22 -11.37
CA VAL A 53 6.26 0.55 -10.21
C VAL A 53 5.65 0.01 -8.92
N GLN A 54 4.33 -0.23 -8.89
CA GLN A 54 3.66 -0.77 -7.70
C GLN A 54 4.17 -2.17 -7.34
N TRP A 55 4.42 -3.01 -8.34
CA TRP A 55 4.97 -4.34 -8.13
C TRP A 55 6.38 -4.31 -7.52
N ILE A 56 7.25 -3.42 -7.98
CA ILE A 56 8.60 -3.23 -7.41
C ILE A 56 8.51 -2.79 -5.95
N PHE A 57 7.68 -1.78 -5.64
CA PHE A 57 7.51 -1.30 -4.27
C PHE A 57 7.00 -2.39 -3.33
N ASN A 58 6.10 -3.27 -3.79
CA ASN A 58 5.59 -4.36 -2.98
C ASN A 58 6.68 -5.41 -2.67
N ILE A 59 7.52 -5.75 -3.64
CA ILE A 59 8.63 -6.71 -3.44
C ILE A 59 9.63 -6.15 -2.42
N VAL A 60 10.04 -4.90 -2.58
CA VAL A 60 10.98 -4.25 -1.65
C VAL A 60 10.35 -4.11 -0.26
N GLY A 61 9.08 -3.70 -0.19
CA GLY A 61 8.34 -3.57 1.06
C GLY A 61 8.26 -4.89 1.82
N MET A 62 7.92 -5.99 1.14
CA MET A 62 7.91 -7.32 1.74
C MET A 62 9.30 -7.79 2.19
N ALA A 63 10.33 -7.55 1.37
CA ALA A 63 11.70 -7.92 1.70
C ALA A 63 12.20 -7.20 2.97
N LEU A 64 11.80 -5.94 3.18
CA LEU A 64 12.10 -5.19 4.39
C LEU A 64 11.23 -5.63 5.57
N ILE A 65 9.95 -5.92 5.37
CA ILE A 65 9.04 -6.35 6.45
C ILE A 65 9.56 -7.60 7.18
N ILE A 66 10.15 -8.56 6.48
CA ILE A 66 10.64 -9.83 7.08
C ILE A 66 11.68 -9.58 8.19
N PRO A 67 12.84 -8.95 7.95
CA PRO A 67 13.83 -8.72 9.01
C PRO A 67 13.35 -7.74 10.09
N PHE A 68 12.52 -6.75 9.74
CA PHE A 68 11.96 -5.82 10.73
C PHE A 68 10.98 -6.50 11.68
N THR A 69 10.12 -7.38 11.16
CA THR A 69 9.14 -8.13 11.97
C THR A 69 9.84 -9.18 12.82
N LEU A 70 10.89 -9.83 12.31
CA LEU A 70 11.67 -10.79 13.09
C LEU A 70 12.44 -10.13 14.25
N GLN A 71 12.99 -8.93 14.06
CA GLN A 71 13.65 -8.20 15.15
C GLN A 71 12.66 -7.65 16.18
N ALA A 72 11.50 -7.16 15.75
CA ALA A 72 10.47 -6.63 16.65
C ALA A 72 9.64 -7.73 17.36
N GLY A 73 9.51 -8.91 16.74
CA GLY A 73 8.72 -10.05 17.23
C GLY A 73 9.48 -11.04 18.12
N GLY A 74 10.72 -10.73 18.51
CA GLY A 74 11.54 -11.59 19.39
C GLY A 74 12.35 -12.67 18.66
N GLY A 75 12.38 -12.67 17.33
CA GLY A 75 13.15 -13.61 16.52
C GLY A 75 12.34 -14.77 15.94
N LEU A 76 12.96 -15.53 15.02
CA LEU A 76 12.38 -16.74 14.43
C LEU A 76 12.04 -17.80 15.49
N GLU A 77 12.77 -17.82 16.61
CA GLU A 77 12.56 -18.80 17.68
C GLU A 77 11.23 -18.57 18.43
N GLN A 78 10.88 -17.32 18.78
CA GLN A 78 9.57 -17.01 19.37
C GLN A 78 8.41 -17.26 18.40
N ALA A 79 8.62 -16.99 17.11
CA ALA A 79 7.63 -17.30 16.08
C ALA A 79 7.38 -18.82 16.02
N VAL A 80 8.42 -19.64 15.87
CA VAL A 80 8.31 -21.10 15.77
C VAL A 80 7.80 -21.73 17.07
N HIS A 81 8.19 -21.22 18.24
CA HIS A 81 7.71 -21.74 19.53
C HIS A 81 6.22 -21.47 19.75
N SER A 82 5.70 -20.34 19.26
CA SER A 82 4.26 -20.04 19.30
C SER A 82 3.44 -20.99 18.41
N TYR A 83 3.98 -21.46 17.27
CA TYR A 83 3.28 -22.44 16.42
C TYR A 83 3.28 -23.86 16.99
N LEU A 84 4.23 -24.23 17.86
CA LEU A 84 4.34 -25.57 18.46
C LEU A 84 3.61 -25.72 19.81
N THR A 85 3.10 -24.63 20.40
CA THR A 85 2.39 -24.65 21.70
C THR A 85 0.86 -24.68 21.52
N CYS A 86 0.37 -24.88 20.30
CA CYS A 86 -1.03 -25.24 20.00
C CYS A 86 -1.19 -26.75 19.83
#